data_AF-A0A2N2LEX5-F1
#
_entry.id   AF-A0A2N2LEX5-F1
#
_cell.length_a   1.000
_cell.length_b   1.000
_cell.length_c   1.000
_cell.angle_alpha   90.00
_cell.angle_beta   90.00
_cell.angle_gamma   90.00
#
_symmetry.space_group_name_H-M   'P 1'
#
loop_
_entity.id
_entity.type
_entity.pdbx_description
1 polymer ?
#
loop_
_entity_poly.entity_id
_entity_poly.type
_entity_poly.pdbx_seq_one_letter_code
_entity_poly.pdbx_strand_id
1 'polypeptide(L)' 'MEQKLIDFITEEFLSDDDDPITTQTKLISSGLIDSFSLVSLQTFIAKEFGKKIPAPKITAQSFDTVAQMMEIIDQF' A
#
# COMPACT_ATOMS: atom_id res chain seq x y z
N MET A 1 -7.61 -5.55 8.24
CA MET A 1 -7.35 -4.95 6.91
C MET A 1 -5.96 -4.35 6.92
N GLU A 2 -5.68 -3.44 7.85
CA GLU A 2 -4.37 -2.85 8.09
C GLU A 2 -3.22 -3.87 8.18
N GLN A 3 -3.28 -4.84 9.10
CA GLN A 3 -2.21 -5.83 9.26
C GLN A 3 -1.94 -6.60 7.96
N LYS A 4 -2.99 -6.99 7.23
CA LYS A 4 -2.85 -7.65 5.92
C LYS A 4 -2.12 -6.79 4.88
N LEU A 5 -2.33 -5.47 4.90
CA LEU A 5 -1.61 -4.55 4.01
C LEU A 5 -0.14 -4.45 4.42
N ILE A 6 0.14 -4.32 5.72
CA ILE A 6 1.50 -4.29 6.25
C ILE A 6 2.25 -5.58 5.90
N ASP A 7 1.63 -6.73 6.15
CA ASP A 7 2.19 -8.04 5.85
C ASP A 7 2.49 -8.17 4.35
N PHE A 8 1.52 -7.86 3.49
CA PHE A 8 1.70 -7.89 2.03
C PHE A 8 2.82 -6.96 1.58
N ILE A 9 2.89 -5.72 2.09
CA ILE A 9 3.92 -4.76 1.72
C ILE A 9 5.30 -5.24 2.17
N THR A 10 5.37 -5.82 3.36
CA THR A 10 6.62 -6.34 3.92
C THR A 10 7.11 -7.54 3.12
N GLU A 11 6.21 -8.48 2.79
CA GLU A 11 6.56 -9.69 2.06
C GLU A 11 6.92 -9.43 0.59
N GLU A 12 6.22 -8.50 -0.08
CA GLU A 12 6.38 -8.28 -1.52
C GLU A 12 7.37 -7.18 -1.88
N PHE A 13 7.59 -6.20 -0.99
CA PHE A 13 8.37 -5.00 -1.33
C PHE A 13 9.55 -4.71 -0.40
N LEU A 14 9.54 -5.20 0.85
CA LEU A 14 10.64 -4.98 1.77
C LEU A 14 11.62 -6.16 1.73
N SER A 15 12.89 -5.85 2.02
CA SER A 15 13.94 -6.85 2.22
C SER A 15 14.01 -7.24 3.71
N ASP A 16 14.60 -8.40 4.00
CA ASP A 16 14.80 -8.86 5.39
C ASP A 16 15.66 -7.89 6.25
N ASP A 17 16.45 -7.03 5.61
CA ASP A 17 17.29 -6.01 6.25
C ASP A 17 16.56 -4.67 6.48
N ASP A 18 15.35 -4.49 5.94
CA ASP A 18 14.58 -3.26 6.12
C ASP A 18 13.94 -3.19 7.51
N ASP A 19 13.85 -1.97 8.06
CA ASP A 19 13.16 -1.75 9.33
C ASP A 19 11.66 -2.07 9.21
N PRO A 20 11.03 -2.63 10.26
CA PRO A 20 9.59 -2.85 10.28
C PRO A 20 8.82 -1.55 10.01
N ILE A 21 7.89 -1.61 9.05
CA ILE A 21 7.04 -0.47 8.72
C ILE A 21 5.83 -0.37 9.67
N THR A 22 5.33 0.84 9.82
CA THR A 22 4.12 1.16 10.57
C THR A 22 3.09 1.79 9.65
N THR A 23 1.89 2.03 10.16
CA THR A 23 0.82 2.66 9.39
C THR A 23 1.13 4.06 8.89
N GLN A 24 2.02 4.77 9.58
CA GLN A 24 2.44 6.13 9.25
C GLN A 24 3.80 6.18 8.55
N THR A 25 4.44 5.03 8.34
CA THR A 25 5.68 4.97 7.60
C THR A 25 5.41 5.38 6.16
N LYS A 26 6.13 6.40 5.69
CA LYS A 26 6.15 6.78 4.28
C LYS A 26 6.83 5.67 3.51
N LEU A 27 6.18 5.17 2.47
CA LEU A 27 6.62 4.04 1.67
C LEU A 27 7.17 4.51 0.34
N ILE A 28 6.45 5.42 -0.34
CA ILE A 28 6.76 5.80 -1.71
C ILE A 28 7.70 7.01 -1.70
N SER A 29 7.38 8.02 -0.90
CA SER A 29 8.20 9.23 -0.78
C SER A 29 9.51 9.02 -0.02
N SER A 30 9.61 7.94 0.77
CA SER A 30 10.86 7.49 1.39
C SER A 30 11.74 6.67 0.44
N GLY A 31 11.16 6.15 -0.65
CA GLY A 31 11.82 5.24 -1.58
C GLY A 31 11.84 3.78 -1.13
N LEU A 32 11.11 3.39 -0.08
CA LEU A 32 10.96 1.99 0.33
C LEU A 32 10.24 1.16 -0.75
N ILE A 33 9.25 1.76 -1.43
CA ILE A 33 8.54 1.11 -2.55
C ILE A 33 8.51 2.03 -3.77
N ASP A 34 8.52 1.42 -4.96
CA ASP A 34 8.40 2.15 -6.22
C ASP A 34 6.93 2.50 -6.53
N SER A 35 6.72 3.65 -7.16
CA SER A 35 5.48 4.02 -7.84
C SER A 35 4.88 2.94 -8.75
N PHE A 36 5.68 2.07 -9.37
CA PHE A 36 5.14 0.94 -10.16
C PHE A 36 4.47 -0.14 -9.29
N SER A 37 4.88 -0.30 -8.02
CA SER A 37 4.28 -1.25 -7.08
C SER A 37 2.82 -0.93 -6.74
N LEU A 38 2.35 0.30 -7.05
CA LEU A 38 0.96 0.69 -6.92
C LEU A 38 0.00 -0.20 -7.74
N VAL A 39 0.45 -0.74 -8.88
CA VAL A 39 -0.36 -1.67 -9.70
C VAL A 39 -0.56 -3.00 -8.98
N SER A 40 0.48 -3.50 -8.32
CA SER A 40 0.43 -4.71 -7.49
C SER A 40 -0.48 -4.49 -6.28
N LEU A 41 -0.35 -3.35 -5.59
CA LEU A 41 -1.23 -2.97 -4.47
C LEU A 41 -2.70 -2.87 -4.91
N GLN A 42 -2.99 -2.25 -6.05
CA GLN A 42 -4.35 -2.18 -6.59
C GLN A 42 -4.94 -3.59 -6.80
N THR A 43 -4.15 -4.48 -7.38
CA THR A 43 -4.56 -5.85 -7.67
C THR A 43 -4.77 -6.65 -6.39
N PHE A 44 -3.89 -6.50 -5.40
CA PHE A 44 -4.02 -7.09 -4.08
C PHE A 44 -5.30 -6.65 -3.39
N ILE A 45 -5.56 -5.34 -3.31
CA ILE A 45 -6.75 -4.78 -2.67
C ILE A 45 -8.04 -5.30 -3.32
N ALA A 46 -8.07 -5.37 -4.66
CA ALA A 46 -9.21 -5.91 -5.39
C ALA A 46 -9.46 -7.40 -5.10
N LYS A 47 -8.40 -8.18 -4.92
CA LYS A 47 -8.48 -9.63 -4.62
C LYS A 47 -8.81 -9.90 -3.15
N GLU A 48 -8.09 -9.28 -2.22
CA GLU A 48 -8.21 -9.54 -0.78
C GLU A 48 -9.40 -8.86 -0.13
N PHE A 49 -9.75 -7.65 -0.56
CA PHE A 49 -10.82 -6.85 0.05
C PHE A 49 -12.05 -6.73 -0.84
N GLY A 50 -11.98 -7.19 -2.09
CA GLY A 50 -13.08 -7.04 -3.06
C GLY A 50 -13.32 -5.59 -3.50
N LYS A 51 -12.39 -4.68 -3.19
CA LYS A 51 -12.54 -3.23 -3.43
C LYS A 51 -11.83 -2.83 -4.73
N LYS A 52 -12.60 -2.31 -5.69
CA LYS A 52 -12.06 -1.85 -6.98
C LYS A 52 -11.81 -0.35 -6.95
N ILE A 53 -10.60 0.03 -6.58
CA ILE A 53 -10.19 1.43 -6.54
C ILE A 53 -9.75 1.86 -7.95
N PRO A 54 -10.29 2.97 -8.49
CA PRO A 54 -9.92 3.44 -9.83
C PRO A 54 -8.48 3.96 -9.85
N ALA A 55 -7.73 3.68 -10.91
CA ALA A 55 -6.30 4.04 -11.02
C ALA A 55 -5.98 5.52 -10.72
N PRO A 56 -6.79 6.53 -11.13
CA PRO A 56 -6.54 7.93 -10.79
C PRO A 56 -6.56 8.24 -9.28
N LYS A 57 -7.13 7.37 -8.45
CA LYS A 57 -7.14 7.49 -6.98
C LYS A 57 -5.92 6.84 -6.34
N ILE A 58 -5.17 6.03 -7.07
CA ILE A 58 -3.98 5.32 -6.59
C ILE A 58 -2.76 6.07 -7.12
N THR A 59 -2.23 6.94 -6.27
CA THR A 59 -1.09 7.81 -6.61
C THR A 59 -0.05 7.70 -5.51
N ALA A 60 1.19 8.08 -5.83
CA ALA A 60 2.26 8.15 -4.84
C ALA A 60 1.91 8.99 -3.61
N GLN A 61 1.03 9.99 -3.77
CA GLN A 61 0.59 10.86 -2.69
C GLN A 61 -0.55 10.26 -1.86
N SER A 62 -1.49 9.55 -2.50
CA SER A 62 -2.65 8.96 -1.81
C SER A 62 -2.37 7.60 -1.20
N PHE A 63 -1.28 6.94 -1.59
CA PHE A 63 -0.86 5.62 -1.13
C PHE A 63 0.54 5.67 -0.48
N ASP A 64 0.98 6.84 -0.01
CA ASP A 64 2.31 6.98 0.58
C ASP A 64 2.44 6.24 1.92
N THR A 65 1.34 6.04 2.63
CA THR A 65 1.30 5.35 3.92
C THR A 65 0.13 4.36 3.97
N VAL A 66 0.25 3.30 4.78
CA VAL A 66 -0.86 2.33 4.95
C VAL A 66 -2.11 3.00 5.52
N ALA A 67 -1.96 3.99 6.39
CA ALA A 67 -3.09 4.79 6.89
C ALA A 67 -3.86 5.47 5.76
N GLN A 68 -3.18 6.11 4.81
CA GLN A 68 -3.84 6.73 3.66
C GLN A 68 -4.47 5.69 2.73
N MET A 69 -3.81 4.53 2.53
CA MET A 69 -4.39 3.44 1.76
C MET A 69 -5.73 3.00 2.36
N MET A 70 -5.79 2.80 3.68
CA MET A 70 -7.01 2.45 4.40
C MET A 70 -8.11 3.50 4.20
N GLU A 71 -7.80 4.80 4.32
CA GLU A 71 -8.76 5.88 4.08
C GLU A 71 -9.35 5.86 2.66
N ILE A 72 -8.55 5.49 1.65
CA ILE A 72 -9.04 5.35 0.28
C ILE A 72 -9.85 4.07 0.11
N ILE A 73 -9.40 2.95 0.70
CA ILE A 73 -10.09 1.66 0.61
C ILE A 73 -11.49 1.75 1.23
N ASP A 74 -11.64 2.42 2.37
CA ASP A 74 -12.92 2.59 3.08
C ASP A 74 -13.95 3.44 2.31
N GLN A 75 -13.53 4.16 1.26
CA GLN A 75 -14.44 4.91 0.38
C GLN A 75 -15.12 4.05 -0.69
N PHE A 76 -14.73 2.78 -0.82
CA PHE A 76 -15.26 1.81 -1.80
C PHE A 76 -15.75 0.56 -1.07
#